data_AF-A0A935PLM2-F1
#
_entry.id   AF-A0A935PLM2-F1
#
_cell.length_a   1.000
_cell.length_b   1.000
_cell.length_c   1.000
_cell.angle_alpha   90.00
_cell.angle_beta   90.00
_cell.angle_gamma   90.00
#
_symmetry.space_group_name_H-M   'P 1'
#
loop_
_entity.id
_entity.type
_entity.pdbx_description
1 polymer ?
#
loop_
_entity_poly.entity_id
_entity_poly.type
_entity_poly.pdbx_seq_one_letter_code
_entity_poly.pdbx_strand_id
1 'polypeptide(L)'
;MNIDAGDTDLILGVALGLLIAWLIHRAVVWCRAWWYRWLGRRGEASAESLLKSAGYTIVDDQLRLPCNYLVDGDVISYSVRVDFLVEKGGRRYVAEAKNGPSASDPRTTATRRQLLEYTVAYGAYGVLLVDVPGKRVRVVEFGAIRG
;
A
#
# COMPACT_ATOMS: atom_id res chain seq x y z
N MET A 1 22.38 -15.41 -52.65
CA MET A 1 22.23 -16.46 -51.61
C MET A 1 20.80 -16.94 -51.67
N ASN A 2 20.56 -18.11 -52.27
CA ASN A 2 19.27 -18.78 -52.17
C ASN A 2 19.18 -19.32 -50.76
N ILE A 3 18.15 -18.93 -50.02
CA ILE A 3 17.84 -19.55 -48.74
C ILE A 3 17.15 -20.88 -49.08
N ASP A 4 17.77 -22.00 -48.72
CA ASP A 4 17.20 -23.32 -48.93
C ASP A 4 15.98 -23.52 -47.99
N ALA A 5 15.01 -24.34 -48.41
CA ALA A 5 13.76 -24.52 -47.67
C ALA A 5 13.95 -24.96 -46.20
N GLY A 6 15.06 -25.62 -45.88
CA GLY A 6 15.40 -25.99 -44.49
C GLY A 6 15.79 -24.80 -43.61
N ASP A 7 16.39 -23.75 -44.18
CA ASP A 7 16.76 -22.54 -43.43
C ASP A 7 15.51 -21.70 -43.09
N THR A 8 14.50 -21.69 -43.97
CA THR A 8 13.23 -21.03 -43.71
C THR A 8 12.45 -21.68 -42.57
N ASP A 9 12.46 -23.01 -42.49
CA ASP A 9 11.77 -23.75 -41.41
C ASP A 9 12.42 -23.51 -40.05
N LEU A 10 13.76 -23.43 -40.02
CA LEU A 10 14.51 -23.10 -38.80
C LEU A 10 14.21 -21.68 -38.31
N ILE A 11 14.19 -20.70 -39.20
CA ILE A 11 13.89 -19.30 -38.87
C ILE A 11 12.47 -19.16 -38.33
N LEU A 12 11.49 -19.83 -38.96
CA LEU A 12 10.09 -19.83 -38.50
C LEU A 12 9.95 -20.48 -37.12
N GLY A 13 10.65 -21.59 -36.87
CA GLY A 13 10.66 -22.25 -35.57
C GLY A 13 11.22 -21.36 -34.45
N VAL A 14 12.33 -20.67 -34.70
CA VAL A 14 12.93 -19.73 -33.73
C VAL A 14 12.03 -18.53 -33.49
N ALA A 15 11.46 -17.93 -34.55
CA ALA A 15 10.56 -16.80 -34.43
C ALA A 15 9.29 -17.17 -33.65
N LEU A 16 8.73 -18.35 -33.90
CA LEU A 16 7.57 -18.87 -33.17
C LEU A 16 7.92 -19.14 -31.70
N GLY A 17 9.09 -19.72 -31.41
CA GLY A 17 9.56 -19.93 -30.04
C GLY A 17 9.71 -18.63 -29.26
N LEU A 18 10.29 -17.59 -29.88
CA LEU A 18 10.42 -16.26 -29.28
C LEU A 18 9.06 -15.59 -29.05
N LEU A 19 8.13 -15.73 -29.99
CA LEU A 19 6.77 -15.22 -29.84
C LEU A 19 6.04 -15.91 -28.68
N ILE A 20 6.13 -17.24 -28.58
CA ILE A 20 5.53 -18.00 -27.48
C ILE A 20 6.16 -17.60 -26.14
N ALA A 21 7.49 -17.51 -26.06
CA ALA A 21 8.19 -17.08 -24.85
C ALA A 21 7.77 -15.66 -24.42
N TRP A 22 7.64 -14.74 -25.38
CA TRP A 22 7.18 -13.38 -25.13
C TRP A 22 5.73 -13.34 -24.64
N LEU A 23 4.83 -14.13 -25.23
CA LEU A 23 3.43 -14.25 -24.80
C LEU A 23 3.31 -14.83 -23.39
N ILE A 24 4.08 -15.89 -23.07
CA ILE A 24 4.14 -16.48 -21.72
C ILE A 24 4.65 -15.46 -20.72
N HIS A 25 5.77 -14.77 -21.02
CA HIS A 25 6.33 -13.75 -20.14
C HIS A 25 5.30 -12.64 -19.87
N ARG A 26 4.60 -12.17 -20.91
CA ARG A 26 3.54 -11.17 -20.77
C ARG A 26 2.39 -11.69 -19.90
N ALA A 27 1.93 -12.92 -20.12
CA ALA A 27 0.88 -13.53 -19.32
C ALA A 27 1.28 -13.66 -17.84
N VAL A 28 2.52 -14.09 -17.55
CA VAL A 28 3.02 -14.22 -16.16
C VAL A 28 3.06 -12.86 -15.46
N VAL A 29 3.60 -11.82 -16.10
CA VAL A 29 3.66 -10.47 -15.52
C VAL A 29 2.24 -9.94 -15.27
N TRP A 30 1.31 -10.16 -16.20
CA TRP A 30 -0.10 -9.76 -16.05
C TRP A 30 -0.81 -10.51 -14.94
N CYS A 31 -0.69 -11.84 -14.89
CA CYS A 31 -1.29 -12.68 -13.85
C CYS A 31 -0.72 -12.33 -12.47
N ARG A 32 0.59 -12.09 -12.34
CA ARG A 32 1.19 -11.62 -11.09
C ARG A 32 0.63 -10.28 -10.66
N ALA A 33 0.62 -9.28 -11.55
CA ALA A 33 0.07 -7.97 -11.25
C ALA A 33 -1.41 -8.04 -10.84
N TRP A 34 -2.20 -8.85 -11.55
CA TRP A 34 -3.60 -9.10 -11.23
C TRP A 34 -3.77 -9.78 -9.87
N TRP A 35 -2.97 -10.81 -9.58
CA TRP A 35 -2.98 -11.54 -8.31
C TRP A 35 -2.63 -10.62 -7.14
N TYR A 36 -1.58 -9.81 -7.25
CA TYR A 36 -1.20 -8.84 -6.21
C TYR A 36 -2.29 -7.78 -5.99
N ARG A 37 -2.92 -7.30 -7.07
CA ARG A 37 -4.06 -6.36 -6.97
C ARG A 37 -5.28 -6.97 -6.28
N TRP A 38 -5.55 -8.25 -6.54
CA TRP A 38 -6.67 -8.95 -5.92
C TRP A 38 -6.41 -9.22 -4.43
N LEU A 39 -5.19 -9.62 -4.09
CA LEU A 39 -4.78 -9.81 -2.69
C LEU A 39 -4.84 -8.50 -1.90
N GLY A 40 -4.39 -7.38 -2.51
CA GLY A 40 -4.50 -6.04 -1.93
C GLY A 40 -5.94 -5.66 -1.64
N ARG A 41 -6.83 -5.76 -2.64
CA ARG A 41 -8.26 -5.45 -2.48
C ARG A 41 -8.98 -6.29 -1.42
N ARG A 42 -8.65 -7.58 -1.32
CA ARG A 42 -9.20 -8.44 -0.27
C ARG A 42 -8.75 -8.02 1.12
N GLY A 43 -7.49 -7.63 1.23
CA GLY A 43 -6.93 -7.10 2.46
C GLY A 43 -7.56 -5.78 2.88
N GLU A 44 -7.71 -4.84 1.94
CA GLU A 44 -8.41 -3.57 2.14
C GLU A 44 -9.85 -3.77 2.60
N ALA A 45 -10.63 -4.62 1.91
CA ALA A 45 -12.00 -4.92 2.30
C ALA A 45 -12.10 -5.56 3.71
N SER A 46 -11.14 -6.40 4.07
CA SER A 46 -11.08 -7.02 5.40
C SER A 46 -10.72 -6.00 6.49
N ALA A 47 -9.79 -5.09 6.20
CA ALA A 47 -9.43 -3.99 7.09
C ALA A 47 -10.60 -3.02 7.29
N GLU A 48 -11.29 -2.67 6.20
CA GLU A 48 -12.47 -1.82 6.22
C GLU A 48 -13.58 -2.42 7.08
N SER A 49 -13.88 -3.72 6.89
CA SER A 49 -14.85 -4.44 7.72
C SER A 49 -14.45 -4.46 9.18
N LEU A 50 -13.16 -4.64 9.49
CA LEU A 50 -12.66 -4.66 10.86
C LEU A 50 -12.80 -3.27 11.52
N LEU A 51 -12.44 -2.20 10.80
CA LEU A 51 -12.62 -0.81 11.26
C LEU A 51 -14.09 -0.49 11.53
N LYS A 52 -14.99 -0.85 10.60
CA LYS A 52 -16.45 -0.70 10.77
C LYS A 52 -16.96 -1.46 11.99
N SER A 53 -16.54 -2.72 12.16
CA SER A 53 -16.92 -3.53 13.33
C SER A 53 -16.40 -2.96 14.66
N ALA A 54 -15.27 -2.25 14.62
CA ALA A 54 -14.72 -1.53 15.76
C ALA A 54 -15.38 -0.16 16.00
N GLY A 55 -16.40 0.20 15.22
CA GLY A 55 -17.19 1.42 15.36
C GLY A 55 -16.58 2.67 14.73
N TYR A 56 -15.68 2.50 13.76
CA TYR A 56 -15.15 3.61 12.95
C TYR A 56 -15.95 3.75 11.65
N THR A 57 -16.18 4.99 11.24
CA THR A 57 -16.72 5.32 9.92
C THR A 57 -15.57 5.62 8.97
N ILE A 58 -15.57 5.01 7.79
CA ILE A 58 -14.58 5.31 6.74
C ILE A 58 -14.94 6.65 6.12
N VAL A 59 -14.01 7.60 6.15
CA VAL A 59 -14.13 8.92 5.52
C VAL A 59 -13.56 8.87 4.11
N ASP A 60 -12.39 8.26 3.95
CA ASP A 60 -11.69 8.13 2.67
C ASP A 60 -10.73 6.92 2.70
N ASP A 61 -10.35 6.42 1.53
CA ASP A 61 -9.43 5.30 1.34
C ASP A 61 -8.27 5.63 0.40
N GLN A 62 -7.13 4.98 0.60
CA GLN A 62 -5.89 5.13 -0.16
C GLN A 62 -5.40 6.59 -0.35
N LEU A 63 -5.72 7.45 0.62
CA LEU A 63 -5.53 8.89 0.53
C LEU A 63 -4.04 9.26 0.41
N ARG A 64 -3.74 10.15 -0.55
CA ARG A 64 -2.42 10.73 -0.75
C ARG A 64 -2.50 12.24 -0.55
N LEU A 65 -1.75 12.74 0.41
CA LEU A 65 -1.68 14.16 0.73
C LEU A 65 -0.34 14.73 0.25
N PRO A 66 -0.33 15.74 -0.64
CA PRO A 66 0.88 16.49 -0.96
C PRO A 66 1.30 17.34 0.24
N CYS A 67 2.59 17.33 0.56
CA CYS A 67 3.18 18.07 1.67
C CYS A 67 4.41 18.83 1.16
N ASN A 68 4.70 19.97 1.78
CA ASN A 68 5.87 20.78 1.48
C ASN A 68 6.58 21.14 2.78
N TYR A 69 7.91 21.23 2.74
CA TYR A 69 8.72 21.80 3.81
C TYR A 69 9.86 22.64 3.22
N LEU A 70 10.50 23.46 4.05
CA LEU A 70 11.58 24.33 3.62
C LEU A 70 12.93 23.77 4.08
N VAL A 71 13.92 23.82 3.21
CA VAL A 71 15.35 23.59 3.53
C VAL A 71 16.11 24.83 3.09
N ASP A 72 16.61 25.61 4.04
CA ASP A 72 17.35 26.85 3.77
C ASP A 72 16.60 27.85 2.86
N GLY A 73 15.27 27.83 2.91
CA GLY A 73 14.38 28.68 2.10
C GLY A 73 13.86 28.00 0.82
N ASP A 74 14.44 26.87 0.41
CA ASP A 74 13.98 26.12 -0.75
C ASP A 74 12.81 25.20 -0.40
N VAL A 75 11.76 25.24 -1.24
CA VAL A 75 10.59 24.38 -1.08
C VAL A 75 10.90 22.97 -1.57
N ILE A 76 10.78 22.01 -0.67
CA ILE A 76 10.86 20.58 -0.98
C ILE A 76 9.47 19.97 -0.87
N SER A 77 8.99 19.37 -1.96
CA SER A 77 7.70 18.69 -2.01
C SER A 77 7.85 17.18 -1.81
N TYR A 78 6.91 16.61 -1.08
CA TYR A 78 6.76 15.17 -0.91
C TYR A 78 5.27 14.82 -0.77
N SER A 79 4.96 13.55 -0.54
CA SER A 79 3.58 13.14 -0.31
C SER A 79 3.50 12.05 0.73
N VAL A 80 2.51 12.15 1.61
CA VAL A 80 2.21 11.13 2.63
C VAL A 80 0.99 10.35 2.18
N ARG A 81 1.11 9.02 2.12
CA ARG A 81 -0.01 8.12 1.78
C ARG A 81 -0.41 7.28 2.97
N VAL A 82 -1.72 7.09 3.13
CA VAL A 82 -2.32 6.26 4.17
C VAL A 82 -3.37 5.34 3.56
N ASP A 83 -3.68 4.23 4.22
CA ASP A 83 -4.67 3.27 3.70
C ASP A 83 -6.10 3.77 3.92
N PHE A 84 -6.40 4.36 5.07
CA PHE A 84 -7.72 4.94 5.34
C PHE A 84 -7.64 6.20 6.19
N LEU A 85 -8.59 7.10 5.96
CA LEU A 85 -8.98 8.14 6.91
C LEU A 85 -10.32 7.74 7.51
N VAL A 86 -10.42 7.73 8.84
CA VAL A 86 -11.63 7.27 9.53
C VAL A 86 -12.03 8.21 10.65
N GLU A 87 -13.28 8.12 11.09
CA GLU A 87 -13.82 8.94 12.17
C GLU A 87 -14.52 8.09 13.24
N LYS A 88 -14.35 8.46 14.51
CA LYS A 88 -15.11 7.89 15.63
C LYS A 88 -15.24 8.93 16.75
N GLY A 89 -16.47 9.16 17.22
CA GLY A 89 -16.73 10.11 18.30
C GLY A 89 -16.30 11.55 17.98
N GLY A 90 -16.47 12.00 16.72
CA GLY A 90 -16.08 13.33 16.27
C GLY A 90 -14.56 13.56 16.13
N ARG A 91 -13.75 12.49 16.25
CA ARG A 91 -12.30 12.55 16.08
C ARG A 91 -11.89 11.79 14.82
N ARG A 92 -11.00 12.39 14.03
CA ARG A 92 -10.40 11.77 12.84
C ARG A 92 -9.13 11.01 13.19
N TYR A 93 -8.97 9.86 12.58
CA TYR A 93 -7.83 8.98 12.73
C TYR A 93 -7.33 8.56 11.35
N VAL A 94 -6.03 8.36 11.22
CA VAL A 94 -5.44 7.66 10.08
C VAL A 94 -5.40 6.17 10.41
N ALA A 95 -5.70 5.28 9.46
CA ALA A 95 -5.52 3.86 9.63
C ALA A 95 -4.50 3.28 8.63
N GLU A 96 -3.61 2.43 9.14
CA GLU A 96 -2.63 1.66 8.38
C GLU A 96 -2.97 0.17 8.54
N ALA A 97 -3.26 -0.50 7.42
CA ALA A 97 -3.66 -1.89 7.38
C ALA A 97 -2.51 -2.82 7.03
N LYS A 98 -2.37 -3.91 7.80
CA LYS A 98 -1.40 -4.97 7.52
C LYS A 98 -2.13 -6.30 7.31
N ASN A 99 -1.90 -6.89 6.14
CA ASN A 99 -2.51 -8.15 5.71
C ASN A 99 -1.67 -9.40 6.06
N GLY A 100 -0.54 -9.23 6.75
CA GLY A 100 0.37 -10.32 7.12
C GLY A 100 0.98 -10.11 8.51
N PRO A 101 1.74 -11.09 9.02
CA PRO A 101 2.24 -11.13 10.40
C PRO A 101 3.22 -10.00 10.78
N SER A 102 3.55 -9.10 9.86
CA SER A 102 4.37 -7.91 10.12
C SER A 102 3.48 -6.71 10.46
N ALA A 103 2.97 -6.67 11.69
CA ALA A 103 2.52 -5.42 12.27
C ALA A 103 3.75 -4.57 12.59
N SER A 104 3.85 -3.36 12.04
CA SER A 104 4.91 -2.42 12.40
C SER A 104 4.83 -2.15 13.91
N ASP A 105 5.87 -2.53 14.66
CA ASP A 105 5.88 -2.34 16.11
C ASP A 105 6.01 -0.84 16.42
N PRO A 106 4.98 -0.20 17.01
CA PRO A 106 4.99 1.23 17.33
C PRO A 106 6.04 1.58 18.39
N ARG A 107 6.73 0.60 18.99
CA ARG A 107 7.84 0.85 19.93
C ARG A 107 9.18 1.03 19.23
N THR A 108 9.28 0.79 17.92
CA THR A 108 10.53 1.04 17.17
C THR A 108 10.63 2.51 16.76
N THR A 109 11.86 3.04 16.70
CA THR A 109 12.08 4.44 16.33
C THR A 109 11.59 4.76 14.92
N ALA A 110 11.82 3.86 13.96
CA ALA A 110 11.38 4.05 12.58
C ALA A 110 9.85 4.12 12.48
N THR A 111 9.14 3.16 13.06
CA THR A 111 7.66 3.16 13.05
C THR A 111 7.11 4.38 13.82
N ARG A 112 7.66 4.74 14.99
CA ARG A 112 7.20 5.95 15.70
C ARG A 112 7.32 7.21 14.85
N ARG A 113 8.45 7.40 14.14
CA ARG A 113 8.66 8.56 13.26
C ARG A 113 7.63 8.60 12.12
N GLN A 114 7.36 7.47 11.50
CA GLN A 114 6.33 7.34 10.46
C GLN A 114 4.92 7.67 11.00
N LEU A 115 4.53 7.11 12.15
CA LEU A 115 3.21 7.37 12.73
C LEU A 115 3.06 8.84 13.17
N LEU A 116 4.15 9.48 13.62
CA LEU A 116 4.16 10.90 13.92
C LEU A 116 3.96 11.73 12.64
N GLU A 117 4.63 11.38 11.55
CA GLU A 117 4.43 12.02 10.24
C GLU A 117 2.96 11.95 9.81
N TYR A 118 2.31 10.80 9.93
CA TYR A 118 0.88 10.65 9.59
C TYR A 118 -0.01 11.55 10.45
N THR A 119 0.26 11.59 11.76
CA THR A 119 -0.49 12.41 12.71
C THR A 119 -0.38 13.89 12.35
N VAL A 120 0.84 14.36 12.04
CA VAL A 120 1.10 15.77 11.68
C VAL A 120 0.53 16.11 10.31
N ALA A 121 0.81 15.30 9.29
CA ALA A 121 0.41 15.59 7.91
C ALA A 121 -1.12 15.66 7.77
N TYR A 122 -1.85 14.74 8.40
CA TYR A 122 -3.31 14.67 8.31
C TYR A 122 -4.04 15.42 9.43
N GLY A 123 -3.31 16.01 10.40
CA GLY A 123 -3.92 16.58 11.60
C GLY A 123 -4.79 15.58 12.36
N ALA A 124 -4.41 14.30 12.35
CA ALA A 124 -5.18 13.22 12.93
C ALA A 124 -5.06 13.21 14.46
N TYR A 125 -6.10 12.76 15.15
CA TYR A 125 -6.07 12.57 16.60
C TYR A 125 -5.12 11.43 17.02
N GLY A 126 -4.99 10.43 16.15
CA GLY A 126 -4.06 9.32 16.32
C GLY A 126 -4.04 8.41 15.09
N VAL A 127 -3.22 7.37 15.16
CA VAL A 127 -3.08 6.36 14.11
C VAL A 127 -3.61 5.02 14.59
N LEU A 128 -4.40 4.36 13.75
CA LEU A 128 -4.92 3.01 13.94
C LEU A 128 -4.02 2.02 13.21
N LEU A 129 -3.42 1.11 13.94
CA LEU A 129 -2.73 -0.05 13.37
C LEU A 129 -3.75 -1.19 13.26
N VAL A 130 -4.12 -1.54 12.03
CA VAL A 130 -5.14 -2.56 11.73
C VAL A 130 -4.44 -3.87 11.39
N ASP A 131 -4.50 -4.80 12.33
CA ASP A 131 -4.00 -6.18 12.19
C ASP A 131 -5.15 -7.06 11.72
N VAL A 132 -5.22 -7.30 10.41
CA VAL A 132 -6.30 -8.08 9.79
C VAL A 132 -6.23 -9.56 10.21
N PRO A 133 -5.07 -10.25 10.14
CA PRO A 133 -4.96 -11.64 10.63
C PRO A 133 -5.29 -11.78 12.11
N GLY A 134 -4.79 -10.86 12.94
CA GLY A 134 -5.03 -10.84 14.39
C GLY A 134 -6.38 -10.27 14.81
N LYS A 135 -7.21 -9.81 13.85
CA LYS A 135 -8.51 -9.17 14.05
C LYS A 135 -8.48 -8.09 15.15
N ARG A 136 -7.46 -7.24 15.13
CA ARG A 136 -7.24 -6.23 16.17
C ARG A 136 -6.99 -4.86 15.56
N VAL A 137 -7.59 -3.84 16.16
CA VAL A 137 -7.26 -2.43 15.91
C VAL A 137 -6.53 -1.90 17.14
N ARG A 138 -5.31 -1.38 16.97
CA ARG A 138 -4.56 -0.71 18.05
C ARG A 138 -4.50 0.77 17.77
N VAL A 139 -4.81 1.58 18.78
CA VAL A 139 -4.73 3.04 18.68
C VAL A 139 -3.35 3.49 19.17
N VAL A 140 -2.71 4.37 18.41
CA VAL A 140 -1.47 5.07 18.79
C VAL A 140 -1.77 6.56 18.78
N GLU A 141 -1.69 7.19 19.95
CA GLU A 141 -1.95 8.62 20.14
C GLU A 141 -0.66 9.33 20.55
N PHE A 142 -0.35 10.44 19.89
CA PHE A 142 0.76 11.30 20.26
C PHE A 142 0.24 12.47 21.11
N GLY A 143 0.83 12.69 22.29
CA GLY A 143 0.47 13.81 23.17
C GLY A 143 -0.62 13.52 24.23
N ALA A 144 -1.10 12.27 24.35
CA ALA A 144 -2.09 11.87 25.35
C ALA A 144 -1.58 11.93 26.81
N ILE A 145 -0.27 11.97 27.01
CA ILE A 145 0.37 12.07 28.33
C ILE A 145 1.58 12.99 28.18
N ARG A 146 1.57 14.14 28.85
CA ARG A 146 2.80 14.90 29.14
C ARG A 146 3.32 14.36 30.47
N GLY A 147 4.52 13.78 30.47
CA GLY A 147 5.26 13.43 31.68
C GLY A 147 6.02 14.63 32.21
#